data_AF-A0A926CI67-F1
#
_entry.id   AF-A0A926CI67-F1
#
_cell.length_a   1.000
_cell.length_b   1.000
_cell.length_c   1.000
_cell.angle_alpha   90.00
_cell.angle_beta   90.00
_cell.angle_gamma   90.00
#
_symmetry.space_group_name_H-M   'P 1'
#
loop_
_entity.id
_entity.type
_entity.pdbx_description
1 polymer ?
#
loop_
_entity_poly.entity_id
_entity_poly.type
_entity_poly.pdbx_seq_one_letter_code
_entity_poly.pdbx_strand_id
1 'polypeptide(L)'
;MTFSQLPDDRFIAASRLSGARESVTHLEAAILLRTQHFRTVTQHCAESFRCTGSNELAVRHALLRLHGARLLISEPEFIEYCRLREPDGESRPAIEMVRVPTRNRSSSLHASVTGICQNLQEHGRKVTIVVGDDSDPPEEEAGRYALHNLSTAFLQTGIFMGTHARRALARQISRYAQVDPQVLTFALSRDERFKFAPGINRNALLLASAGSMALMSDDDVFWPLAAAPGYLPGTKLTSSFDPTEIWFYPDHDSAVAAVQPVQRDVLSVHEELLGRTPAASIAESEHSEEIDVNGVSTELGEQLAANRGRVRVTHVGIAGDCAIGSMRHYFLWSGETRERLL
;
A
#
# COMPACT_ATOMS: atom_id res chain seq x y z
N MET A 1 9.48 23.62 -4.60
CA MET A 1 10.15 24.92 -4.89
C MET A 1 9.45 26.07 -4.17
N THR A 2 10.19 27.12 -3.76
CA THR A 2 9.60 28.39 -3.28
C THR A 2 10.10 29.56 -4.12
N PHE A 3 9.22 30.50 -4.45
CA PHE A 3 9.53 31.69 -5.23
C PHE A 3 9.32 32.97 -4.41
N SER A 4 10.18 33.96 -4.63
CA SER A 4 10.00 35.33 -4.14
C SER A 4 10.34 36.31 -5.25
N GLN A 5 9.46 37.28 -5.52
CA GLN A 5 9.65 38.24 -6.60
C GLN A 5 10.70 39.29 -6.22
N LEU A 6 11.57 39.64 -7.17
CA LEU A 6 12.54 40.72 -7.08
C LEU A 6 12.13 41.90 -7.98
N PRO A 7 12.75 43.08 -7.81
CA PRO A 7 12.77 44.11 -8.85
C PRO A 7 13.31 43.51 -10.17
N ASP A 8 12.91 44.10 -11.30
CA ASP A 8 13.37 43.75 -12.67
C ASP A 8 12.88 42.39 -13.23
N ASP A 9 11.66 41.96 -12.89
CA ASP A 9 11.02 40.73 -13.42
C ASP A 9 11.81 39.43 -13.19
N ARG A 10 12.61 39.40 -12.11
CA ARG A 10 13.34 38.22 -11.65
C ARG A 10 12.69 37.60 -10.42
N PHE A 11 12.96 36.32 -10.19
CA PHE A 11 12.51 35.57 -9.03
C PHE A 11 13.72 34.98 -8.30
N ILE A 12 13.64 34.82 -6.98
CA ILE A 12 14.51 33.91 -6.25
C ILE A 12 13.83 32.55 -6.19
N ALA A 13 14.48 31.53 -6.73
CA ALA A 13 14.06 30.14 -6.59
C ALA A 13 14.95 29.44 -5.55
N ALA A 14 14.33 28.64 -4.67
CA ALA A 14 15.05 27.85 -3.68
C ALA A 14 14.67 26.36 -3.76
N SER A 15 15.67 25.51 -3.94
CA SER A 15 15.51 24.05 -3.90
C SER A 15 15.59 23.57 -2.46
N ARG A 16 14.55 22.85 -2.01
CA ARG A 16 14.54 22.22 -0.69
C ARG A 16 15.44 20.99 -0.62
N LEU A 17 15.70 20.36 -1.76
CA LEU A 17 16.50 19.15 -1.88
C LEU A 17 18.00 19.44 -1.77
N SER A 18 18.48 20.40 -2.56
CA SER A 18 19.90 20.75 -2.63
C SER A 18 20.29 21.92 -1.72
N GLY A 19 19.30 22.66 -1.20
CA GLY A 19 19.52 23.91 -0.47
C GLY A 19 19.89 25.10 -1.37
N ALA A 20 20.01 24.91 -2.69
CA ALA A 20 20.42 25.96 -3.62
C ALA A 20 19.40 27.11 -3.66
N ARG A 21 19.90 28.34 -3.79
CA ARG A 21 19.11 29.57 -3.90
C ARG A 21 19.69 30.44 -5.00
N GLU A 22 18.89 30.70 -6.03
CA GLU A 22 19.38 31.36 -7.24
C GLU A 22 18.36 32.35 -7.79
N SER A 23 18.85 33.41 -8.43
CA SER A 23 18.01 34.32 -9.17
C SER A 23 17.70 33.76 -10.55
N VAL A 24 16.42 33.62 -10.86
CA VAL A 24 15.91 33.05 -12.11
C VAL A 24 15.06 34.07 -12.88
N THR A 25 15.07 33.93 -14.20
CA THR A 25 14.21 34.68 -15.12
C THR A 25 12.77 34.15 -15.09
N HIS A 26 11.84 34.89 -15.70
CA HIS A 26 10.45 34.43 -15.87
C HIS A 26 10.35 33.10 -16.62
N LEU A 27 11.12 32.91 -17.70
CA LEU A 27 11.15 31.64 -18.45
C LEU A 27 11.58 30.47 -17.56
N GLU A 28 12.62 30.66 -16.76
CA GLU A 28 13.16 29.63 -15.88
C GLU A 28 12.22 29.30 -14.72
N ALA A 29 11.57 30.30 -14.13
CA ALA A 29 10.52 30.08 -13.14
C ALA A 29 9.37 29.26 -13.76
N ALA A 30 8.96 29.58 -14.99
CA ALA A 30 7.93 28.82 -15.70
C ALA A 30 8.35 27.36 -16.00
N ILE A 31 9.63 27.13 -16.34
CA ILE A 31 10.19 25.79 -16.51
C ILE A 31 10.15 25.01 -15.19
N LEU A 32 10.66 25.60 -14.10
CA LEU A 32 10.68 24.98 -12.78
C LEU A 32 9.29 24.55 -12.28
N LEU A 33 8.25 25.34 -12.57
CA LEU A 33 6.88 25.02 -12.19
C LEU A 33 6.30 23.82 -12.98
N ARG A 34 6.85 23.52 -14.16
CA ARG A 34 6.37 22.47 -15.07
C ARG A 34 7.22 21.20 -15.03
N THR A 35 8.47 21.28 -14.59
CA THR A 35 9.36 20.14 -14.40
C THR A 35 9.05 19.43 -13.07
N GLN A 36 7.86 18.81 -12.98
CA GLN A 36 7.41 18.08 -11.79
C GLN A 36 7.65 16.57 -11.88
N HIS A 37 8.10 16.08 -13.03
CA HIS A 37 8.37 14.66 -13.30
C HIS A 37 9.72 14.51 -13.97
N PHE A 38 10.39 13.38 -13.75
CA PHE A 38 11.60 13.03 -14.48
C PHE A 38 11.29 12.80 -15.96
N ARG A 39 11.98 13.55 -16.82
CA ARG A 39 11.95 13.38 -18.28
C ARG A 39 13.32 13.71 -18.84
N THR A 40 13.58 13.23 -20.04
CA THR A 40 14.74 13.68 -20.81
C THR A 40 14.63 15.17 -21.13
N VAL A 41 15.77 15.83 -21.33
CA VAL A 41 15.83 17.24 -21.74
C VAL A 41 14.99 17.48 -23.00
N THR A 42 15.05 16.57 -23.98
CA THR A 42 14.25 16.64 -25.21
C THR A 42 12.75 16.62 -24.94
N GLN A 43 12.28 15.75 -24.03
CA GLN A 43 10.87 15.68 -23.66
C GLN A 43 10.41 16.96 -22.93
N HIS A 44 11.22 17.49 -22.00
CA HIS A 44 10.91 18.76 -21.33
C HIS A 44 10.88 19.95 -22.30
N CYS A 45 11.78 19.97 -23.28
CA CYS A 45 11.77 20.95 -24.36
C CYS A 45 10.47 20.89 -25.17
N ALA A 46 10.05 19.70 -25.62
CA ALA A 46 8.84 19.50 -26.39
C ALA A 46 7.55 19.89 -25.63
N GLU A 47 7.50 19.63 -24.32
CA GLU A 47 6.39 20.07 -23.46
C GLU A 47 6.41 21.59 -23.23
N SER A 48 7.56 22.15 -22.88
CA SER A 48 7.67 23.59 -22.60
C SER A 48 7.38 24.44 -23.84
N PHE A 49 7.79 23.97 -25.02
CA PHE A 49 7.46 24.59 -26.30
C PHE A 49 5.95 24.69 -26.49
N ARG A 50 5.21 23.58 -26.30
CA ARG A 50 3.75 23.53 -26.44
C ARG A 50 3.02 24.50 -25.52
N CYS A 51 3.57 24.79 -24.35
CA CYS A 51 2.89 25.62 -23.36
C CYS A 51 3.33 27.09 -23.31
N THR A 52 4.56 27.39 -23.72
CA THR A 52 5.12 28.75 -23.60
C THR A 52 5.37 29.42 -24.95
N GLY A 53 5.38 28.66 -26.05
CA GLY A 53 5.81 29.14 -27.37
C GLY A 53 7.29 29.53 -27.44
N SER A 54 8.08 29.25 -26.41
CA SER A 54 9.49 29.63 -26.33
C SER A 54 10.35 28.78 -27.26
N ASN A 55 11.42 29.37 -27.82
CA ASN A 55 12.39 28.66 -28.64
C ASN A 55 13.01 27.48 -27.88
N GLU A 56 13.02 26.29 -28.51
CA GLU A 56 13.58 25.05 -27.96
C GLU A 56 15.02 25.21 -27.44
N LEU A 57 15.87 25.96 -28.15
CA LEU A 57 17.25 26.21 -27.75
C LEU A 57 17.32 26.99 -26.43
N ALA A 58 16.42 27.97 -26.25
CA ALA A 58 16.35 28.77 -25.04
C ALA A 58 15.88 27.93 -23.84
N VAL A 59 14.86 27.07 -24.04
CA VAL A 59 14.40 26.13 -23.02
C VAL A 59 15.50 25.15 -22.63
N ARG A 60 16.21 24.58 -23.61
CA ARG A 60 17.32 23.66 -23.36
C ARG A 60 18.44 24.32 -22.55
N HIS A 61 18.84 25.53 -22.93
CA HIS A 61 19.85 26.28 -22.18
C HIS A 61 19.40 26.58 -20.75
N ALA A 62 18.13 26.98 -20.56
CA ALA A 62 17.56 27.20 -19.24
C ALA A 62 17.54 25.93 -18.38
N LEU A 63 17.13 24.77 -18.93
CA LEU A 63 17.15 23.48 -18.23
C LEU A 63 18.57 23.10 -17.76
N LEU A 64 19.55 23.18 -18.67
CA LEU A 64 20.95 22.87 -18.34
C LEU A 64 21.52 23.83 -17.30
N ARG A 65 21.20 25.13 -17.38
CA ARG A 65 21.62 26.11 -16.38
C ARG A 65 20.98 25.84 -15.03
N LEU A 66 19.67 25.58 -14.98
CA LEU A 66 18.94 25.27 -13.74
C LEU A 66 19.44 23.98 -13.08
N HIS A 67 19.79 22.98 -13.87
CA HIS A 67 20.45 21.76 -13.39
C HIS A 67 21.85 22.05 -12.84
N GLY A 68 22.71 22.79 -13.56
CA GLY A 68 24.03 23.19 -13.07
C GLY A 68 23.97 24.06 -11.80
N ALA A 69 22.91 24.84 -11.64
CA ALA A 69 22.57 25.61 -10.44
C ALA A 69 21.98 24.76 -9.30
N ARG A 70 21.86 23.44 -9.46
CA ARG A 70 21.25 22.49 -8.50
C ARG A 70 19.80 22.84 -8.14
N LEU A 71 19.09 23.56 -9.00
CA LEU A 71 17.65 23.80 -8.88
C LEU A 71 16.84 22.66 -9.52
N LEU A 72 17.44 21.91 -10.44
CA LEU A 72 16.92 20.65 -10.98
C LEU A 72 17.89 19.51 -10.66
N ILE A 73 17.35 18.32 -10.43
CA ILE A 73 18.09 17.09 -10.20
C ILE A 73 17.70 16.08 -11.27
N SER A 74 18.66 15.29 -11.77
CA SER A 74 18.36 14.16 -12.65
C SER A 74 17.86 12.96 -11.84
N GLU A 75 17.20 12.02 -12.51
CA GLU A 75 16.73 10.78 -11.88
C GLU A 75 17.87 9.96 -11.24
N PRO A 76 19.01 9.70 -11.92
CA PRO A 76 20.13 8.96 -11.31
C PRO A 76 20.70 9.67 -10.07
N GLU A 77 20.85 11.00 -10.11
CA GLU A 77 21.31 11.77 -8.95
C GLU A 77 20.31 11.73 -7.79
N PHE A 78 19.01 11.73 -8.08
CA PHE A 78 17.97 11.63 -7.05
C PHE A 78 17.97 10.26 -6.37
N ILE A 79 18.10 9.18 -7.15
CA ILE A 79 18.25 7.81 -6.63
C ILE A 79 19.48 7.72 -5.74
N GLU A 80 20.64 8.18 -6.23
CA GLU A 80 21.89 8.16 -5.46
C GLU A 80 21.79 9.00 -4.18
N TYR A 81 21.18 10.18 -4.27
CA TYR A 81 20.93 11.03 -3.11
C TYR A 81 20.08 10.31 -2.04
N CYS A 82 19.09 9.51 -2.45
CA CYS A 82 18.28 8.72 -1.53
C CYS A 82 19.05 7.54 -0.95
N ARG A 83 19.91 6.87 -1.73
CA ARG A 83 20.74 5.73 -1.29
C ARG A 83 21.74 6.10 -0.21
N LEU A 84 22.30 7.30 -0.26
CA LEU A 84 23.26 7.79 0.72
C LEU A 84 22.63 8.07 2.11
N ARG A 85 21.31 7.89 2.26
CA ARG A 85 20.64 8.01 3.55
C ARG A 85 20.75 6.70 4.30
N GLU A 86 21.28 6.77 5.53
CA GLU A 86 21.31 5.60 6.40
C GLU A 86 19.88 5.07 6.60
N PRO A 87 19.65 3.77 6.35
CA PRO A 87 18.39 3.17 6.71
C PRO A 87 18.21 3.29 8.22
N ASP A 88 17.04 3.73 8.67
CA ASP A 88 16.74 3.80 10.09
C ASP A 88 16.94 2.40 10.70
N GLY A 89 17.80 2.30 11.71
CA GLY A 89 18.11 1.05 12.43
C GLY A 89 16.96 0.55 13.33
N GLU A 90 15.71 0.94 13.03
CA GLU A 90 14.54 0.51 13.79
C GLU A 90 14.27 -0.99 13.54
N SER A 91 13.87 -1.69 14.60
CA SER A 91 13.49 -3.09 14.52
C SER A 91 12.29 -3.24 13.58
N ARG A 92 12.40 -4.21 12.66
CA ARG A 92 11.31 -4.55 11.73
C ARG A 92 10.16 -5.15 12.56
N PRO A 93 8.97 -4.52 12.61
CA PRO A 93 7.86 -5.06 13.36
C PRO A 93 7.35 -6.34 12.68
N ALA A 94 7.37 -7.45 13.41
CA ALA A 94 6.82 -8.71 12.94
C ALA A 94 5.29 -8.71 13.06
N ILE A 95 4.61 -9.34 12.12
CA ILE A 95 3.17 -9.62 12.15
C ILE A 95 2.92 -10.69 13.20
N GLU A 96 2.23 -10.30 14.26
CA GLU A 96 1.93 -11.17 15.41
C GLU A 96 0.56 -11.85 15.28
N MET A 97 -0.32 -11.29 14.43
CA MET A 97 -1.70 -11.71 14.28
C MET A 97 -2.15 -11.80 12.82
N VAL A 98 -2.93 -12.84 12.51
CA VAL A 98 -3.70 -12.96 11.26
C VAL A 98 -5.18 -12.90 11.60
N ARG A 99 -5.90 -11.96 11.01
CA ARG A 99 -7.31 -11.68 11.29
C ARG A 99 -8.17 -12.11 10.13
N VAL A 100 -9.23 -12.87 10.40
CA VAL A 100 -10.14 -13.39 9.37
C VAL A 100 -11.58 -13.03 9.70
N PRO A 101 -12.21 -12.06 9.00
CA PRO A 101 -13.63 -11.81 9.14
C PRO A 101 -14.44 -12.87 8.39
N THR A 102 -15.54 -13.34 8.96
CA THR A 102 -16.44 -14.30 8.30
C THR A 102 -17.89 -14.05 8.69
N ARG A 103 -18.81 -14.56 7.86
CA ARG A 103 -20.25 -14.60 8.12
C ARG A 103 -20.94 -15.65 7.27
N ASN A 104 -21.56 -16.64 7.90
CA ASN A 104 -22.35 -17.71 7.27
C ASN A 104 -21.56 -18.44 6.16
N ARG A 105 -20.25 -18.61 6.38
CA ARG A 105 -19.30 -19.19 5.41
C ARG A 105 -18.31 -20.13 6.11
N SER A 106 -18.78 -20.96 7.05
CA SER A 106 -17.92 -21.85 7.85
C SER A 106 -17.01 -22.76 7.01
N SER A 107 -17.49 -23.24 5.86
CA SER A 107 -16.68 -24.05 4.93
C SER A 107 -15.54 -23.26 4.28
N SER A 108 -15.82 -22.02 3.87
CA SER A 108 -14.80 -21.11 3.30
C SER A 108 -13.76 -20.77 4.36
N LEU A 109 -14.22 -20.36 5.55
CA LEU A 109 -13.37 -20.10 6.71
C LEU A 109 -12.43 -21.29 6.99
N HIS A 110 -12.98 -22.51 7.03
CA HIS A 110 -12.17 -23.70 7.27
C HIS A 110 -11.06 -23.84 6.22
N ALA A 111 -11.39 -23.69 4.94
CA ALA A 111 -10.41 -23.79 3.85
C ALA A 111 -9.33 -22.71 3.94
N SER A 112 -9.73 -21.45 4.15
CA SER A 112 -8.79 -20.32 4.27
C SER A 112 -7.87 -20.46 5.50
N VAL A 113 -8.43 -20.77 6.68
CA VAL A 113 -7.65 -20.98 7.91
C VAL A 113 -6.72 -22.19 7.79
N THR A 114 -7.13 -23.24 7.05
CA THR A 114 -6.25 -24.38 6.74
C THR A 114 -5.02 -23.91 5.94
N GLY A 115 -5.22 -23.12 4.88
CA GLY A 115 -4.12 -22.57 4.08
C GLY A 115 -3.20 -21.65 4.89
N ILE A 116 -3.77 -20.80 5.76
CA ILE A 116 -3.00 -19.97 6.69
C ILE A 116 -2.12 -20.86 7.58
N CYS A 117 -2.72 -21.86 8.25
CA CYS A 117 -1.99 -22.77 9.14
C CYS A 117 -0.87 -23.54 8.42
N GLN A 118 -1.11 -23.99 7.18
CA GLN A 118 -0.12 -24.67 6.35
C GLN A 118 1.07 -23.74 6.05
N ASN A 119 0.82 -22.53 5.53
CA ASN A 119 1.89 -21.55 5.28
C ASN A 119 2.70 -21.24 6.53
N LEU A 120 2.03 -21.06 7.69
CA LEU A 120 2.70 -20.78 8.96
C LEU A 120 3.58 -21.96 9.40
N GLN A 121 3.09 -23.19 9.28
CA GLN A 121 3.85 -24.39 9.63
C GLN A 121 5.07 -24.57 8.73
N GLU A 122 4.88 -24.45 7.42
CA GLU A 122 5.93 -24.58 6.41
C GLU A 122 7.09 -23.60 6.65
N HIS A 123 6.79 -22.38 7.10
CA HIS A 123 7.78 -21.33 7.37
C HIS A 123 8.15 -21.19 8.85
N GLY A 124 7.74 -22.11 9.71
CA GLY A 124 8.10 -22.12 11.14
C GLY A 124 7.58 -20.91 11.94
N ARG A 125 6.47 -20.31 11.50
CA ARG A 125 5.89 -19.09 12.09
C ARG A 125 4.93 -19.43 13.22
N LYS A 126 4.95 -18.60 14.27
CA LYS A 126 4.02 -18.66 15.40
C LYS A 126 3.29 -17.34 15.50
N VAL A 127 2.04 -17.33 15.07
CA VAL A 127 1.17 -16.14 15.10
C VAL A 127 -0.18 -16.50 15.68
N THR A 128 -0.89 -15.51 16.20
CA THR A 128 -2.25 -15.71 16.69
C THR A 128 -3.24 -15.52 15.55
N ILE A 129 -4.08 -16.53 15.30
CA ILE A 129 -5.17 -16.46 14.31
C ILE A 129 -6.42 -15.97 15.04
N VAL A 130 -6.96 -14.83 14.63
CA VAL A 130 -8.16 -14.22 15.22
C VAL A 130 -9.29 -14.23 14.20
N VAL A 131 -10.35 -14.99 14.46
CA VAL A 131 -11.54 -15.05 13.60
C VAL A 131 -12.63 -14.16 14.15
N GLY A 132 -13.12 -13.22 13.35
CA GLY A 132 -14.25 -12.34 13.69
C GLY A 132 -15.51 -12.81 12.98
N ASP A 133 -16.49 -13.31 13.73
CA ASP A 133 -17.62 -14.06 13.16
C ASP A 133 -18.97 -13.35 13.43
N ASP A 134 -19.71 -12.99 12.38
CA ASP A 134 -21.08 -12.41 12.46
C ASP A 134 -22.13 -13.34 11.85
N SER A 135 -21.87 -14.65 11.92
CA SER A 135 -22.75 -15.70 11.45
C SER A 135 -23.94 -15.91 12.38
N ASP A 136 -24.95 -16.61 11.86
CA ASP A 136 -26.05 -17.11 12.66
C ASP A 136 -25.57 -18.28 13.55
N PRO A 137 -26.25 -18.60 14.68
CA PRO A 137 -25.68 -19.47 15.72
C PRO A 137 -25.15 -20.83 15.27
N PRO A 138 -25.81 -21.58 14.35
CA PRO A 138 -25.27 -22.86 13.87
C PRO A 138 -23.94 -22.69 13.11
N GLU A 139 -23.84 -21.65 12.28
CA GLU A 139 -22.64 -21.34 11.51
C GLU A 139 -21.53 -20.78 12.41
N GLU A 140 -21.88 -19.97 13.43
CA GLU A 140 -20.92 -19.47 14.43
C GLU A 140 -20.28 -20.65 15.20
N GLU A 141 -21.08 -21.64 15.60
CA GLU A 141 -20.57 -22.82 16.30
C GLU A 141 -19.69 -23.69 15.38
N ALA A 142 -20.08 -23.87 14.11
CA ALA A 142 -19.27 -24.58 13.13
C ALA A 142 -17.93 -23.88 12.88
N GLY A 143 -17.92 -22.55 12.73
CA GLY A 143 -16.70 -21.76 12.58
C GLY A 143 -15.79 -21.84 13.81
N ARG A 144 -16.37 -21.79 15.01
CA ARG A 144 -15.62 -21.94 16.27
C ARG A 144 -14.96 -23.31 16.38
N TYR A 145 -15.70 -24.37 16.08
CA TYR A 145 -15.19 -25.74 16.08
C TYR A 145 -14.07 -25.94 15.06
N ALA A 146 -14.24 -25.40 13.84
CA ALA A 146 -13.21 -25.42 12.80
C ALA A 146 -11.90 -24.75 13.26
N LEU A 147 -11.98 -23.52 13.79
CA LEU A 147 -10.79 -22.83 14.29
C LEU A 147 -10.11 -23.60 15.41
N HIS A 148 -10.88 -24.14 16.36
CA HIS A 148 -10.31 -24.90 17.48
C HIS A 148 -9.52 -26.11 16.99
N ASN A 149 -10.11 -26.93 16.12
CA ASN A 149 -9.46 -28.13 15.58
C ASN A 149 -8.20 -27.81 14.80
N LEU A 150 -8.25 -26.80 13.91
CA LEU A 150 -7.10 -26.37 13.13
C LEU A 150 -5.99 -25.81 14.03
N SER A 151 -6.34 -24.99 15.01
CA SER A 151 -5.37 -24.43 15.97
C SER A 151 -4.66 -25.54 16.75
N THR A 152 -5.39 -26.57 17.19
CA THR A 152 -4.79 -27.74 17.85
C THR A 152 -3.94 -28.58 16.90
N ALA A 153 -4.43 -28.87 15.70
CA ALA A 153 -3.72 -29.72 14.73
C ALA A 153 -2.40 -29.11 14.26
N PHE A 154 -2.35 -27.79 14.09
CA PHE A 154 -1.18 -27.05 13.62
C PHE A 154 -0.37 -26.38 14.73
N LEU A 155 -0.73 -26.61 16.01
CA LEU A 155 -0.08 -26.01 17.19
C LEU A 155 -0.02 -24.47 17.13
N GLN A 156 -1.08 -23.85 16.61
CA GLN A 156 -1.25 -22.40 16.54
C GLN A 156 -2.19 -21.89 17.63
N THR A 157 -2.12 -20.60 17.95
CA THR A 157 -3.07 -19.96 18.88
C THR A 157 -4.25 -19.43 18.10
N GLY A 158 -5.46 -19.91 18.41
CA GLY A 158 -6.72 -19.45 17.80
C GLY A 158 -7.57 -18.65 18.79
N ILE A 159 -8.06 -17.48 18.38
CA ILE A 159 -9.03 -16.67 19.11
C ILE A 159 -10.29 -16.52 18.26
N PHE A 160 -11.43 -16.93 18.81
CA PHE A 160 -12.72 -16.81 18.14
C PHE A 160 -13.54 -15.66 18.72
N MET A 161 -13.72 -14.60 17.94
CA MET A 161 -14.44 -13.37 18.29
C MET A 161 -15.89 -13.39 17.79
N GLY A 162 -16.67 -14.36 18.27
CA GLY A 162 -18.12 -14.48 18.04
C GLY A 162 -18.95 -13.49 18.89
N THR A 163 -20.27 -13.65 18.85
CA THR A 163 -21.22 -12.72 19.49
C THR A 163 -20.96 -12.53 20.98
N HIS A 164 -20.70 -13.61 21.72
CA HIS A 164 -20.46 -13.55 23.16
C HIS A 164 -19.15 -12.83 23.50
N ALA A 165 -18.07 -13.14 22.77
CA ALA A 165 -16.75 -12.53 22.97
C ALA A 165 -16.79 -11.02 22.71
N ARG A 166 -17.47 -10.58 21.65
CA ARG A 166 -17.64 -9.15 21.35
C ARG A 166 -18.40 -8.40 22.45
N ARG A 167 -19.48 -8.99 22.98
CA ARG A 167 -20.21 -8.40 24.11
C ARG A 167 -19.35 -8.31 25.36
N ALA A 168 -18.50 -9.30 25.62
CA ALA A 168 -17.56 -9.26 26.73
C ALA A 168 -16.52 -8.14 26.56
N LEU A 169 -15.94 -8.02 25.36
CA LEU A 169 -15.00 -6.96 25.00
C LEU A 169 -15.65 -5.56 25.17
N ALA A 170 -16.86 -5.36 24.66
CA ALA A 170 -17.59 -4.11 24.84
C ALA A 170 -17.77 -3.74 26.32
N ARG A 171 -18.16 -4.70 27.17
CA ARG A 171 -18.27 -4.46 28.62
C ARG A 171 -16.93 -4.10 29.26
N GLN A 172 -15.83 -4.72 28.83
CA GLN A 172 -14.50 -4.39 29.33
C GLN A 172 -14.11 -2.97 28.92
N ILE A 173 -14.26 -2.61 27.65
CA ILE A 173 -13.93 -1.25 27.16
C ILE A 173 -14.76 -0.19 27.88
N SER A 174 -16.07 -0.42 28.05
CA SER A 174 -16.94 0.51 28.78
C SER A 174 -16.45 0.76 30.21
N ARG A 175 -16.00 -0.29 30.90
CA ARG A 175 -15.48 -0.20 32.27
C ARG A 175 -14.14 0.53 32.38
N TYR A 176 -13.20 0.26 31.47
CA TYR A 176 -11.82 0.74 31.59
C TYR A 176 -11.55 2.05 30.85
N ALA A 177 -12.19 2.27 29.71
CA ALA A 177 -11.96 3.43 28.84
C ALA A 177 -13.07 4.50 28.93
N GLN A 178 -14.09 4.27 29.76
CA GLN A 178 -15.22 5.19 29.96
C GLN A 178 -15.93 5.60 28.65
N VAL A 179 -15.91 4.71 27.66
CA VAL A 179 -16.61 4.92 26.39
C VAL A 179 -18.11 4.67 26.60
N ASP A 180 -18.93 5.55 26.03
CA ASP A 180 -20.39 5.45 26.07
C ASP A 180 -20.85 4.05 25.59
N PRO A 181 -21.64 3.32 26.40
CA PRO A 181 -22.19 2.03 26.01
C PRO A 181 -22.91 2.04 24.65
N GLN A 182 -23.59 3.13 24.28
CA GLN A 182 -24.29 3.23 23.00
C GLN A 182 -23.32 3.20 21.81
N VAL A 183 -22.16 3.85 21.94
CA VAL A 183 -21.09 3.83 20.92
C VAL A 183 -20.54 2.41 20.77
N LEU A 184 -20.34 1.70 21.89
CA LEU A 184 -19.84 0.32 21.87
C LEU A 184 -20.87 -0.66 21.31
N THR A 185 -22.15 -0.46 21.61
CA THR A 185 -23.24 -1.25 21.00
C THR A 185 -23.26 -1.03 19.49
N PHE A 186 -23.20 0.21 19.01
CA PHE A 186 -23.13 0.50 17.58
C PHE A 186 -21.90 -0.12 16.91
N ALA A 187 -20.72 -0.03 17.55
CA ALA A 187 -19.46 -0.47 16.97
C ALA A 187 -19.27 -1.99 16.98
N LEU A 188 -19.82 -2.71 17.97
CA LEU A 188 -19.49 -4.12 18.25
C LEU A 188 -20.68 -5.07 18.32
N SER A 189 -21.90 -4.56 18.28
CA SER A 189 -23.13 -5.38 18.36
C SER A 189 -23.96 -5.24 17.11
N ARG A 190 -24.60 -6.34 16.70
CA ARG A 190 -25.51 -6.37 15.56
C ARG A 190 -26.81 -5.68 15.94
N ASP A 191 -27.20 -4.73 15.11
CA ASP A 191 -28.50 -4.09 15.16
C ASP A 191 -29.38 -4.73 14.09
N GLU A 192 -30.51 -5.30 14.51
CA GLU A 192 -31.42 -6.07 13.67
C GLU A 192 -32.01 -5.23 12.51
N ARG A 193 -31.98 -3.90 12.62
CA ARG A 193 -32.39 -2.98 11.55
C ARG A 193 -31.48 -3.07 10.33
N PHE A 194 -30.22 -3.48 10.51
CA PHE A 194 -29.25 -3.63 9.44
C PHE A 194 -29.05 -5.11 9.10
N LYS A 195 -29.47 -5.52 7.90
CA LYS A 195 -29.26 -6.88 7.39
C LYS A 195 -27.78 -7.20 7.17
N PHE A 196 -26.97 -6.17 6.93
CA PHE A 196 -25.55 -6.27 6.62
C PHE A 196 -24.77 -5.28 7.49
N ALA A 197 -23.85 -5.79 8.29
CA ALA A 197 -23.08 -5.00 9.25
C ALA A 197 -21.59 -5.42 9.28
N PRO A 198 -20.89 -5.40 8.13
CA PRO A 198 -19.52 -5.91 8.03
C PRO A 198 -18.53 -5.11 8.91
N GLY A 199 -18.87 -3.88 9.27
CA GLY A 199 -18.07 -3.03 10.15
C GLY A 199 -17.91 -3.61 11.56
N ILE A 200 -18.87 -4.38 12.07
CA ILE A 200 -18.84 -4.92 13.43
C ILE A 200 -17.66 -5.88 13.61
N ASN A 201 -17.50 -6.83 12.69
CA ASN A 201 -16.41 -7.80 12.74
C ASN A 201 -15.06 -7.09 12.57
N ARG A 202 -14.96 -6.16 11.62
CA ARG A 202 -13.72 -5.40 11.41
C ARG A 202 -13.35 -4.57 12.65
N ASN A 203 -14.30 -3.90 13.29
CA ASN A 203 -14.06 -3.16 14.52
C ASN A 203 -13.58 -4.08 15.66
N ALA A 204 -14.24 -5.22 15.85
CA ALA A 204 -13.83 -6.20 16.86
C ALA A 204 -12.42 -6.74 16.62
N LEU A 205 -12.10 -7.06 15.36
CA LEU A 205 -10.77 -7.52 14.95
C LEU A 205 -9.70 -6.44 15.13
N LEU A 206 -10.01 -5.17 14.81
CA LEU A 206 -9.10 -4.04 15.03
C LEU A 206 -8.80 -3.82 16.52
N LEU A 207 -9.81 -3.92 17.38
CA LEU A 207 -9.64 -3.80 18.83
C LEU A 207 -8.89 -4.99 19.43
N ALA A 208 -9.17 -6.21 18.95
CA ALA A 208 -8.49 -7.42 19.39
C ALA A 208 -6.98 -7.40 19.04
N SER A 209 -6.60 -6.68 17.98
CA SER A 209 -5.20 -6.51 17.57
C SER A 209 -4.60 -5.15 17.93
N ALA A 210 -5.24 -4.37 18.80
CA ALA A 210 -4.75 -3.03 19.14
C ALA A 210 -3.36 -3.12 19.79
N GLY A 211 -2.39 -2.39 19.22
CA GLY A 211 -1.00 -2.38 19.69
C GLY A 211 -0.08 -3.42 19.04
N SER A 212 -0.61 -4.32 18.21
CA SER A 212 0.15 -5.34 17.49
C SER A 212 0.07 -5.14 15.98
N MET A 213 1.10 -5.59 15.28
CA MET A 213 1.06 -5.69 13.82
C MET A 213 0.20 -6.88 13.41
N ALA A 214 -0.77 -6.66 12.51
CA ALA A 214 -1.71 -7.69 12.12
C ALA A 214 -2.04 -7.65 10.64
N LEU A 215 -2.02 -8.83 10.00
CA LEU A 215 -2.57 -9.02 8.66
C LEU A 215 -4.08 -9.25 8.75
N MET A 216 -4.84 -8.76 7.79
CA MET A 216 -6.25 -9.09 7.63
C MET A 216 -6.41 -9.82 6.30
N SER A 217 -7.01 -11.01 6.33
CA SER A 217 -7.28 -11.85 5.17
C SER A 217 -8.77 -12.18 5.17
N ASP A 218 -9.44 -12.08 4.03
CA ASP A 218 -10.83 -12.54 3.94
C ASP A 218 -10.91 -14.07 4.04
N ASP A 219 -12.08 -14.58 4.43
CA ASP A 219 -12.35 -16.01 4.67
C ASP A 219 -12.46 -16.85 3.38
N ASP A 220 -12.34 -16.23 2.22
CA ASP A 220 -12.32 -16.83 0.89
C ASP A 220 -10.97 -16.63 0.16
N VAL A 221 -9.96 -16.09 0.86
CA VAL A 221 -8.59 -15.98 0.34
C VAL A 221 -7.82 -17.25 0.61
N PHE A 222 -7.22 -17.81 -0.44
CA PHE A 222 -6.35 -18.97 -0.39
C PHE A 222 -4.88 -18.55 -0.32
N TRP A 223 -4.08 -19.28 0.46
CA TRP A 223 -2.63 -19.09 0.59
C TRP A 223 -1.96 -20.29 -0.06
N PRO A 224 -1.58 -20.16 -1.34
CA PRO A 224 -0.21 -19.72 -1.61
C PRO A 224 -0.12 -18.33 -2.30
N LEU A 225 1.03 -17.67 -2.13
CA LEU A 225 1.37 -16.48 -2.92
C LEU A 225 1.56 -16.84 -4.39
N ALA A 226 1.40 -15.83 -5.24
CA ALA A 226 1.70 -15.93 -6.65
C ALA A 226 2.46 -14.70 -7.16
N ALA A 227 3.26 -14.89 -8.20
CA ALA A 227 3.86 -13.78 -8.93
C ALA A 227 2.77 -13.04 -9.71
N ALA A 228 2.84 -11.71 -9.72
CA ALA A 228 1.99 -10.90 -10.58
C ALA A 228 2.29 -11.18 -12.07
N PRO A 229 1.29 -11.16 -12.96
CA PRO A 229 1.55 -11.29 -14.39
C PRO A 229 2.51 -10.19 -14.87
N GLY A 230 3.58 -10.58 -15.58
CA GLY A 230 4.59 -9.63 -16.03
C GLY A 230 5.47 -9.05 -14.91
N TYR A 231 5.58 -9.73 -13.77
CA TYR A 231 6.46 -9.32 -12.66
C TYR A 231 7.86 -8.95 -13.15
N LEU A 232 8.26 -7.72 -12.81
CA LEU A 232 9.62 -7.24 -12.97
C LEU A 232 10.25 -7.07 -11.58
N PRO A 233 11.52 -7.46 -11.39
CA PRO A 233 12.22 -7.17 -10.14
C PRO A 233 12.37 -5.67 -9.94
N GLY A 234 12.32 -5.22 -8.70
CA GLY A 234 12.59 -3.83 -8.32
C GLY A 234 11.50 -3.16 -7.51
N THR A 235 11.62 -1.84 -7.37
CA THR A 235 10.70 -0.98 -6.60
C THR A 235 10.21 0.19 -7.45
N LYS A 236 8.89 0.35 -7.52
CA LYS A 236 8.25 1.53 -8.10
C LYS A 236 7.70 2.43 -7.00
N LEU A 237 8.03 3.72 -7.08
CA LEU A 237 7.52 4.76 -6.20
C LEU A 237 6.63 5.71 -6.99
N THR A 238 5.41 5.95 -6.51
CA THR A 238 4.46 6.82 -7.20
C THR A 238 3.61 7.61 -6.22
N SER A 239 3.24 8.81 -6.64
CA SER A 239 2.21 9.65 -6.01
C SER A 239 0.85 9.48 -6.67
N SER A 240 0.70 8.51 -7.57
CA SER A 240 -0.63 8.09 -8.07
C SER A 240 -1.51 7.70 -6.90
N PHE A 241 -2.76 8.17 -6.93
CA PHE A 241 -3.76 7.81 -5.93
C PHE A 241 -4.03 6.31 -5.90
N ASP A 242 -4.03 5.69 -7.08
CA ASP A 242 -4.27 4.26 -7.26
C ASP A 242 -3.21 3.70 -8.21
N PRO A 243 -2.23 2.93 -7.70
CA PRO A 243 -1.22 2.26 -8.51
C PRO A 243 -1.65 0.86 -8.95
N THR A 244 -2.89 0.43 -8.70
CA THR A 244 -3.34 -0.93 -9.00
C THR A 244 -3.37 -1.19 -10.51
N GLU A 245 -2.75 -2.30 -10.89
CA GLU A 245 -2.81 -2.84 -12.24
C GLU A 245 -3.78 -4.02 -12.30
N ILE A 246 -4.54 -4.13 -13.39
CA ILE A 246 -5.52 -5.21 -13.58
C ILE A 246 -5.23 -5.98 -14.87
N TRP A 247 -5.35 -7.30 -14.77
CA TRP A 247 -5.34 -8.23 -15.88
C TRP A 247 -6.73 -8.86 -16.01
N PHE A 248 -7.26 -8.85 -17.23
CA PHE A 248 -8.59 -9.34 -17.53
C PHE A 248 -8.50 -10.74 -18.11
N TYR A 249 -9.34 -11.64 -17.60
CA TYR A 249 -9.48 -13.00 -18.07
C TYR A 249 -10.93 -13.27 -18.50
N PRO A 250 -11.17 -14.17 -19.47
CA PRO A 250 -12.52 -14.48 -19.93
C PRO A 250 -13.43 -15.03 -18.84
N ASP A 251 -12.85 -15.78 -17.90
CA ASP A 251 -13.55 -16.43 -16.80
C ASP A 251 -12.61 -16.66 -15.60
N HIS A 252 -13.21 -17.10 -14.49
CA HIS A 252 -12.51 -17.40 -13.24
C HIS A 252 -11.45 -18.49 -13.41
N ASP A 253 -11.75 -19.56 -14.15
CA ASP A 253 -10.84 -20.69 -14.30
C ASP A 253 -9.58 -20.30 -15.07
N SER A 254 -9.72 -19.46 -16.09
CA SER A 254 -8.60 -18.88 -16.84
C SER A 254 -7.75 -17.95 -15.98
N ALA A 255 -8.37 -17.17 -15.07
CA ALA A 255 -7.64 -16.34 -14.12
C ALA A 255 -6.82 -17.19 -13.14
N VAL A 256 -7.43 -18.23 -12.56
CA VAL A 256 -6.75 -19.17 -11.66
C VAL A 256 -5.63 -19.93 -12.38
N ALA A 257 -5.86 -20.38 -13.61
CA ALA A 257 -4.86 -21.09 -14.39
C ALA A 257 -3.64 -20.22 -14.77
N ALA A 258 -3.80 -18.90 -14.81
CA ALA A 258 -2.70 -17.96 -15.08
C ALA A 258 -1.83 -17.67 -13.85
N VAL A 259 -2.29 -18.05 -12.65
CA VAL A 259 -1.55 -17.86 -11.40
C VAL A 259 -0.30 -18.74 -11.42
N GLN A 260 0.85 -18.12 -11.15
CA GLN A 260 2.12 -18.83 -10.97
C GLN A 260 2.50 -18.83 -9.48
N PRO A 261 2.27 -19.94 -8.75
CA PRO A 261 2.55 -19.99 -7.32
C PRO A 261 4.03 -19.77 -7.02
N VAL A 262 4.31 -19.06 -5.95
CA VAL A 262 5.66 -18.86 -5.42
C VAL A 262 5.75 -19.39 -3.99
N GLN A 263 6.86 -20.07 -3.70
CA GLN A 263 7.13 -20.63 -2.38
C GLN A 263 7.77 -19.54 -1.50
N ARG A 264 6.93 -18.69 -0.91
CA ARG A 264 7.34 -17.62 0.00
C ARG A 264 6.36 -17.51 1.16
N ASP A 265 6.88 -17.14 2.34
CA ASP A 265 6.05 -16.82 3.48
C ASP A 265 5.25 -15.54 3.20
N VAL A 266 3.92 -15.66 3.15
CA VAL A 266 3.00 -14.54 2.97
C VAL A 266 3.31 -13.41 3.95
N LEU A 267 3.60 -13.71 5.21
CA LEU A 267 3.88 -12.68 6.21
C LEU A 267 5.20 -11.95 5.92
N SER A 268 6.23 -12.69 5.52
CA SER A 268 7.55 -12.11 5.21
C SER A 268 7.48 -11.04 4.12
N VAL A 269 6.66 -11.24 3.09
CA VAL A 269 6.49 -10.27 1.99
C VAL A 269 5.95 -8.94 2.49
N HIS A 270 5.05 -8.96 3.48
CA HIS A 270 4.56 -7.73 4.11
C HIS A 270 5.60 -7.11 5.04
N GLU A 271 6.29 -7.92 5.85
CA GLU A 271 7.32 -7.49 6.80
C GLU A 271 8.56 -6.89 6.14
N GLU A 272 8.83 -7.26 4.88
CA GLU A 272 9.89 -6.67 4.06
C GLU A 272 9.71 -5.17 3.83
N LEU A 273 8.49 -4.65 3.96
CA LEU A 273 8.18 -3.24 3.74
C LEU A 273 7.67 -2.55 5.02
N LEU A 274 6.90 -3.25 5.86
CA LEU A 274 6.28 -2.64 7.05
C LEU A 274 7.31 -2.01 7.99
N GLY A 275 7.02 -0.77 8.40
CA GLY A 275 7.91 0.00 9.28
C GLY A 275 9.13 0.60 8.59
N ARG A 276 9.34 0.37 7.28
CA ARG A 276 10.48 0.94 6.57
C ARG A 276 10.20 2.34 6.04
N THR A 277 11.26 3.12 5.84
CA THR A 277 11.18 4.33 5.02
C THR A 277 11.14 3.92 3.55
N PRO A 278 10.41 4.63 2.69
CA PRO A 278 10.46 4.35 1.26
C PRO A 278 11.87 4.58 0.66
N ALA A 279 12.69 5.43 1.27
CA ALA A 279 14.10 5.60 0.90
C ALA A 279 14.95 4.34 1.19
N ALA A 280 14.66 3.60 2.27
CA ALA A 280 15.35 2.34 2.54
C ALA A 280 15.09 1.29 1.45
N SER A 281 13.90 1.30 0.81
CA SER A 281 13.60 0.42 -0.33
C SER A 281 14.45 0.77 -1.56
N ILE A 282 14.79 2.05 -1.76
CA ILE A 282 15.73 2.50 -2.81
C ILE A 282 17.16 2.05 -2.48
N ALA A 283 17.55 2.15 -1.20
CA ALA A 283 18.91 1.84 -0.75
C ALA A 283 19.28 0.35 -0.85
N GLU A 284 18.31 -0.56 -0.70
CA GLU A 284 18.54 -2.00 -0.81
C GLU A 284 18.60 -2.52 -2.26
N SER A 285 18.11 -1.76 -3.24
CA SER A 285 18.22 -2.14 -4.65
C SER A 285 19.66 -2.01 -5.16
N GLU A 286 20.26 -3.13 -5.56
CA GLU A 286 21.65 -3.20 -6.05
C GLU A 286 21.85 -2.35 -7.31
N HIS A 287 20.86 -2.34 -8.21
CA HIS A 287 20.93 -1.66 -9.51
C HIS A 287 19.94 -0.50 -9.55
N SER A 288 20.38 0.67 -10.03
CA SER A 288 19.48 1.84 -10.14
C SER A 288 18.37 1.64 -11.16
N GLU A 289 18.56 0.73 -12.13
CA GLU A 289 17.56 0.40 -13.15
C GLU A 289 16.38 -0.41 -12.59
N GLU A 290 16.51 -0.95 -11.37
CA GLU A 290 15.41 -1.62 -10.65
C GLU A 290 14.50 -0.63 -9.91
N ILE A 291 14.78 0.68 -10.00
CA ILE A 291 14.07 1.70 -9.24
C ILE A 291 13.34 2.62 -10.22
N ASP A 292 12.01 2.58 -10.18
CA ASP A 292 11.18 3.47 -10.99
C ASP A 292 10.61 4.60 -10.11
N VAL A 293 11.06 5.83 -10.35
CA VAL A 293 10.56 7.05 -9.69
C VAL A 293 9.72 7.91 -10.64
N ASN A 294 9.36 7.39 -11.83
CA ASN A 294 8.49 8.06 -12.80
C ASN A 294 7.05 8.05 -12.30
N GLY A 295 6.74 9.01 -11.44
CA GLY A 295 5.45 9.10 -10.74
C GLY A 295 5.56 9.73 -9.37
N VAL A 296 6.79 9.92 -8.86
CA VAL A 296 7.06 10.65 -7.63
C VAL A 296 6.75 12.13 -7.83
N SER A 297 5.80 12.66 -7.05
CA SER A 297 5.55 14.10 -6.95
C SER A 297 6.71 14.83 -6.27
N THR A 298 6.75 16.15 -6.37
CA THR A 298 7.75 16.95 -5.65
C THR A 298 7.64 16.73 -4.14
N GLU A 299 6.42 16.64 -3.60
CA GLU A 299 6.17 16.43 -2.18
C GLU A 299 6.70 15.07 -1.69
N LEU A 300 6.42 13.99 -2.44
CA LEU A 300 6.95 12.67 -2.11
C LEU A 300 8.48 12.63 -2.27
N GLY A 301 9.02 13.28 -3.30
CA GLY A 301 10.46 13.40 -3.51
C GLY A 301 11.16 14.11 -2.34
N GLU A 302 10.57 15.19 -1.83
CA GLU A 302 11.05 15.89 -0.63
C GLU A 302 11.00 15.00 0.62
N GLN A 303 9.97 14.16 0.79
CA GLN A 303 9.91 13.20 1.91
C GLN A 303 10.99 12.11 1.79
N LEU A 304 11.15 11.53 0.60
CA LEU A 304 12.18 10.52 0.30
C LEU A 304 13.58 11.05 0.61
N ALA A 305 13.88 12.24 0.09
CA ALA A 305 15.14 12.92 0.30
C ALA A 305 15.44 13.24 1.77
N ALA A 306 14.40 13.54 2.54
CA ALA A 306 14.50 13.80 3.96
C ALA A 306 14.46 12.52 4.83
N ASN A 307 14.42 11.33 4.20
CA ASN A 307 14.23 10.03 4.85
C ASN A 307 13.01 10.00 5.80
N ARG A 308 11.91 10.65 5.38
CA ARG A 308 10.69 10.79 6.17
C ARG A 308 9.62 9.79 5.76
N GLY A 309 8.70 9.56 6.68
CA GLY A 309 7.58 8.64 6.48
C GLY A 309 7.96 7.19 6.77
N ARG A 310 6.92 6.38 6.90
CA ARG A 310 7.03 4.94 7.18
C ARG A 310 5.92 4.21 6.45
N VAL A 311 6.21 3.02 5.93
CA VAL A 311 5.19 2.11 5.41
C VAL A 311 4.37 1.59 6.59
N ARG A 312 3.11 2.01 6.68
CA ARG A 312 2.18 1.60 7.75
C ARG A 312 1.24 0.49 7.33
N VAL A 313 1.01 0.36 6.03
CA VAL A 313 0.09 -0.60 5.43
C VAL A 313 0.77 -1.16 4.19
N THR A 314 0.60 -2.45 3.98
CA THR A 314 1.01 -3.16 2.78
C THR A 314 -0.18 -3.96 2.27
N HIS A 315 -0.22 -4.20 0.96
CA HIS A 315 -1.27 -4.98 0.31
C HIS A 315 -0.62 -5.80 -0.80
N VAL A 316 -1.09 -7.03 -1.00
CA VAL A 316 -0.70 -7.88 -2.12
C VAL A 316 -1.76 -7.81 -3.21
N GLY A 317 -1.41 -8.14 -4.45
CA GLY A 317 -2.42 -8.36 -5.48
C GLY A 317 -3.34 -9.53 -5.13
N ILE A 318 -4.46 -9.65 -5.85
CA ILE A 318 -5.37 -10.79 -5.75
C ILE A 318 -5.65 -11.33 -7.14
N ALA A 319 -5.79 -12.66 -7.24
CA ALA A 319 -6.22 -13.34 -8.45
C ALA A 319 -7.56 -14.02 -8.18
N GLY A 320 -8.55 -13.76 -9.03
CA GLY A 320 -9.93 -14.23 -8.85
C GLY A 320 -10.94 -13.07 -8.78
N ASP A 321 -12.02 -13.28 -8.04
CA ASP A 321 -13.03 -12.23 -7.81
C ASP A 321 -12.46 -11.16 -6.88
N CYS A 322 -12.36 -9.93 -7.40
CA CYS A 322 -11.83 -8.78 -6.67
C CYS A 322 -12.87 -8.00 -5.87
N ALA A 323 -14.09 -8.54 -5.74
CA ALA A 323 -15.20 -7.95 -4.99
C ALA A 323 -15.54 -6.50 -5.42
N ILE A 324 -15.24 -6.17 -6.67
CA ILE A 324 -15.54 -4.87 -7.27
C ILE A 324 -17.06 -4.76 -7.48
N GLY A 325 -17.70 -3.87 -6.72
CA GLY A 325 -19.16 -3.71 -6.76
C GLY A 325 -19.72 -3.06 -8.04
N SER A 326 -18.87 -2.49 -8.90
CA SER A 326 -19.29 -1.91 -10.17
C SER A 326 -18.14 -1.77 -11.17
N MET A 327 -18.34 -2.23 -12.40
CA MET A 327 -17.36 -2.08 -13.49
C MET A 327 -17.27 -0.64 -14.05
N ARG A 328 -18.07 0.31 -13.56
CA ARG A 328 -18.12 1.67 -14.12
C ARG A 328 -16.79 2.41 -14.08
N HIS A 329 -15.98 2.15 -13.06
CA HIS A 329 -14.68 2.81 -12.91
C HIS A 329 -13.66 2.36 -13.97
N TYR A 330 -13.85 1.20 -14.62
CA TYR A 330 -13.02 0.76 -15.75
C TYR A 330 -13.11 1.71 -16.96
N PHE A 331 -14.21 2.46 -17.09
CA PHE A 331 -14.34 3.50 -18.13
C PHE A 331 -13.52 4.76 -17.84
N LEU A 332 -13.09 4.96 -16.59
CA LEU A 332 -12.29 6.11 -16.17
C LEU A 332 -10.79 5.82 -16.15
N TRP A 333 -10.39 4.56 -16.38
CA TRP A 333 -9.00 4.17 -16.42
C TRP A 333 -8.27 4.61 -17.69
N SER A 334 -6.98 4.87 -17.52
CA SER A 334 -6.03 5.25 -18.55
C SER A 334 -4.75 4.42 -18.43
N GLY A 335 -3.87 4.48 -19.43
CA GLY A 335 -2.60 3.76 -19.42
C GLY A 335 -2.75 2.26 -19.67
N GLU A 336 -1.77 1.48 -19.21
CA GLU A 336 -1.65 0.06 -19.54
C GLU A 336 -2.85 -0.77 -19.09
N THR A 337 -3.42 -0.50 -17.91
CA THR A 337 -4.64 -1.20 -17.45
C THR A 337 -5.81 -0.98 -18.42
N ARG A 338 -5.93 0.20 -19.01
CA ARG A 338 -6.96 0.48 -20.02
C ARG A 338 -6.66 -0.23 -21.34
N GLU A 339 -5.39 -0.30 -21.74
CA GLU A 339 -4.98 -1.02 -22.95
C GLU A 339 -5.23 -2.52 -22.83
N ARG A 340 -5.01 -3.11 -21.64
CA ARG A 340 -5.31 -4.53 -21.36
C ARG A 340 -6.81 -4.86 -21.38
N LEU A 341 -7.69 -3.85 -21.24
CA LEU A 341 -9.14 -4.03 -21.31
C LEU A 341 -9.68 -4.04 -22.75
N LEU A 342 -8.99 -3.39 -23.69
CA LEU A 342 -9.45 -3.15 -25.07
C LEU A 342 -9.08 -4.30 -26.02
#